data_AF-A0A946XN50-F1
#
_entry.id   AF-A0A946XN50-F1
#
_cell.length_a   1.000
_cell.length_b   1.000
_cell.length_c   1.000
_cell.angle_alpha   90.00
_cell.angle_beta   90.00
_cell.angle_gamma   90.00
#
_symmetry.space_group_name_H-M   'P 1'
#
loop_
_entity.id
_entity.type
_entity.pdbx_description
1 polymer ?
#
loop_
_entity_poly.entity_id
_entity_poly.type
_entity_poly.pdbx_seq_one_letter_code
_entity_poly.pdbx_strand_id
1 'polypeptide(L)'
;MSKRFLPKDIQDSARRATLAQKQIESDLELHPKIGRPKKSIKNVQPVIITADTKKELKRELQTLEQVLGPRTAGNKRLGSKKLYADLLAEFGKLQKLGITLPSKDNLSKEACAHGLGDVLYEHGRTKYSVDGLLRDSTERKKIAKSLGSQFATMAKVTRKHPPKDL
;
A
#
# COMPACT_ATOMS: atom_id res chain seq x y z
N MET A 1 -68.02 -5.15 -3.72
CA MET A 1 -66.72 -5.11 -4.44
C MET A 1 -66.18 -6.53 -4.56
N SER A 2 -66.18 -7.11 -5.76
CA SER A 2 -65.71 -8.50 -5.95
C SER A 2 -64.19 -8.57 -5.86
N LYS A 3 -63.68 -9.44 -4.98
CA LYS A 3 -62.24 -9.74 -4.92
C LYS A 3 -61.88 -10.46 -6.22
N ARG A 4 -61.12 -9.81 -7.10
CA ARG A 4 -60.61 -10.43 -8.34
C ARG A 4 -59.64 -11.54 -7.92
N PHE A 5 -60.10 -12.79 -7.98
CA PHE A 5 -59.23 -13.94 -7.78
C PHE A 5 -58.28 -14.05 -8.98
N LEU A 6 -56.98 -14.14 -8.68
CA LEU A 6 -55.99 -14.36 -9.72
C LEU A 6 -56.24 -15.73 -10.38
N PRO A 7 -56.11 -15.84 -11.71
CA PRO A 7 -56.11 -17.12 -12.42
C PRO A 7 -55.17 -18.14 -11.75
N LYS A 8 -55.58 -19.41 -11.70
CA LYS A 8 -54.83 -20.49 -11.01
C LYS A 8 -53.38 -20.59 -11.49
N ASP A 9 -53.15 -20.41 -12.78
CA ASP A 9 -51.79 -20.44 -13.37
C ASP A 9 -50.87 -19.34 -12.81
N ILE A 10 -51.44 -18.19 -12.47
CA ILE A 10 -50.72 -17.07 -11.84
C ILE A 10 -50.46 -17.37 -10.37
N GLN A 11 -51.39 -18.03 -9.68
CA GLN A 11 -51.19 -18.46 -8.29
C GLN A 11 -50.11 -19.56 -8.20
N ASP A 12 -50.12 -20.51 -9.13
CA ASP A 12 -49.15 -21.61 -9.17
C ASP A 12 -47.75 -21.13 -9.56
N SER A 13 -47.64 -20.18 -10.48
CA SER A 13 -46.34 -19.54 -10.80
C SER A 13 -45.79 -18.74 -9.62
N ALA A 14 -46.62 -18.01 -8.88
CA ALA A 14 -46.21 -17.31 -7.67
C ALA A 14 -45.75 -18.29 -6.57
N ARG A 15 -46.44 -19.44 -6.44
CA ARG A 15 -46.05 -20.51 -5.51
C ARG A 15 -44.72 -21.16 -5.89
N ARG A 16 -44.47 -21.40 -7.18
CA ARG A 16 -43.18 -21.90 -7.67
C ARG A 16 -42.05 -20.90 -7.43
N ALA A 17 -42.29 -19.62 -7.68
CA ALA A 17 -41.29 -18.56 -7.49
C ALA A 17 -40.89 -18.42 -6.00
N THR A 18 -41.86 -18.47 -5.09
CA THR A 18 -41.60 -18.40 -3.65
C THR A 18 -40.85 -19.62 -3.12
N LEU A 19 -41.16 -20.82 -3.63
CA LEU A 19 -40.39 -22.03 -3.30
C LEU A 19 -38.95 -21.94 -3.83
N ALA A 20 -38.75 -21.46 -5.05
CA ALA A 20 -37.42 -21.26 -5.63
C ALA A 20 -36.60 -20.23 -4.85
N GLN A 21 -37.22 -19.12 -4.39
CA GLN A 21 -36.55 -18.13 -3.54
C GLN A 21 -36.07 -18.73 -2.22
N LYS A 22 -36.92 -19.51 -1.54
CA LYS A 22 -36.55 -20.19 -0.29
C LYS A 22 -35.39 -21.18 -0.47
N GLN A 23 -35.36 -21.90 -1.60
CA GLN A 23 -34.25 -22.79 -1.93
C GLN A 23 -32.96 -22.02 -2.19
N ILE A 24 -33.02 -20.91 -2.92
CA ILE A 24 -31.85 -20.04 -3.14
C ILE A 24 -31.33 -19.48 -1.82
N GLU A 25 -32.21 -19.06 -0.91
CA GLU A 25 -31.83 -18.57 0.42
C GLU A 25 -31.17 -19.67 1.26
N SER A 26 -31.74 -20.88 1.30
CA SER A 26 -31.12 -22.01 2.02
C SER A 26 -29.76 -22.41 1.43
N ASP A 27 -29.63 -22.40 0.10
CA ASP A 27 -28.39 -22.73 -0.58
C ASP A 27 -27.31 -21.67 -0.33
N LEU A 28 -27.68 -20.39 -0.20
CA LEU A 28 -26.77 -19.31 0.15
C LEU A 28 -26.31 -19.35 1.62
N GLU A 29 -27.16 -19.85 2.52
CA GLU A 29 -26.80 -20.08 3.93
C GLU A 29 -25.83 -21.26 4.07
N LEU A 30 -26.05 -22.34 3.31
CA LEU A 30 -25.17 -23.52 3.29
C LEU A 30 -23.85 -23.26 2.54
N HIS A 31 -23.89 -22.43 1.49
CA HIS A 31 -22.74 -22.12 0.64
C HIS A 31 -22.62 -20.59 0.44
N PRO A 32 -22.03 -19.87 1.41
CA PRO A 32 -21.84 -18.44 1.29
C PRO A 32 -21.01 -18.13 0.03
N LYS A 33 -21.45 -17.13 -0.75
CA LYS A 33 -20.78 -16.73 -1.99
C LYS A 33 -19.29 -16.47 -1.74
N ILE A 34 -18.45 -17.41 -2.14
CA ILE A 34 -17.00 -17.23 -2.15
C ILE A 34 -16.72 -16.13 -3.18
N GLY A 35 -16.28 -14.97 -2.70
CA GLY A 35 -15.99 -13.82 -3.57
C GLY A 35 -15.07 -14.23 -4.72
N ARG A 36 -15.29 -13.64 -5.90
CA ARG A 36 -14.49 -13.92 -7.11
C ARG A 36 -13.00 -13.89 -6.75
N PRO A 37 -12.22 -14.95 -7.05
CA PRO A 37 -10.78 -14.94 -6.79
C PRO A 37 -10.19 -13.72 -7.50
N LYS A 38 -9.51 -12.86 -6.73
CA LYS A 38 -8.87 -11.66 -7.28
C LYS A 38 -7.93 -12.10 -8.39
N LYS A 39 -8.02 -11.46 -9.57
CA LYS A 39 -7.05 -11.65 -10.66
C LYS A 39 -5.65 -11.59 -10.04
N SER A 40 -4.89 -12.66 -10.20
CA SER A 40 -3.52 -12.75 -9.70
C SER A 40 -2.76 -11.50 -10.14
N ILE A 41 -2.22 -10.75 -9.18
CA ILE A 41 -1.40 -9.57 -9.46
C ILE A 41 -0.17 -10.08 -10.23
N LYS A 42 -0.15 -9.87 -11.55
CA LYS A 42 0.97 -10.25 -12.40
C LYS A 42 2.10 -9.26 -12.12
N ASN A 43 3.25 -9.78 -11.69
CA ASN A 43 4.50 -9.06 -11.38
C ASN A 43 4.54 -8.33 -10.03
N VAL A 44 4.65 -9.09 -8.95
CA VAL A 44 5.21 -8.57 -7.70
C VAL A 44 6.73 -8.73 -7.80
N GLN A 45 7.48 -7.63 -8.00
CA GLN A 45 8.93 -7.67 -7.90
C GLN A 45 9.32 -8.05 -6.46
N PRO A 46 10.08 -9.14 -6.24
CA PRO A 46 10.59 -9.46 -4.92
C PRO A 46 11.60 -8.39 -4.48
N VAL A 47 11.54 -8.01 -3.21
CA VAL A 47 12.56 -7.16 -2.59
C VAL A 47 13.60 -8.10 -2.00
N ILE A 48 14.85 -7.98 -2.44
CA ILE A 48 15.98 -8.72 -1.90
C ILE A 48 16.69 -7.80 -0.92
N ILE A 49 16.84 -8.25 0.32
CA ILE A 49 17.57 -7.55 1.37
C ILE A 49 18.82 -8.36 1.66
N THR A 50 19.98 -7.73 1.56
CA THR A 50 21.29 -8.35 1.77
C THR A 50 21.95 -7.72 2.98
N ALA A 51 22.47 -8.54 3.90
CA ALA A 51 23.20 -8.08 5.07
C ALA A 51 24.34 -9.07 5.41
N ASP A 52 25.40 -8.55 6.02
CA ASP A 52 26.59 -9.34 6.36
C ASP A 52 26.33 -10.34 7.48
N THR A 53 25.42 -10.01 8.41
CA THR A 53 25.06 -10.89 9.52
C THR A 53 23.57 -11.23 9.55
N LYS A 54 23.25 -12.43 10.04
CA LYS A 54 21.86 -12.86 10.30
C LYS A 54 21.13 -11.91 11.25
N LYS A 55 21.85 -11.27 12.18
CA LYS A 55 21.28 -10.32 13.14
C LYS A 55 20.86 -9.02 12.44
N GLU A 56 21.67 -8.53 11.52
CA GLU A 56 21.34 -7.35 10.71
C GLU A 56 20.18 -7.63 9.76
N LEU A 57 20.20 -8.77 9.05
CA LEU A 57 19.10 -9.15 8.18
C LEU A 57 17.76 -9.18 8.92
N LYS A 58 17.74 -9.79 10.12
CA LYS A 58 16.53 -9.82 10.97
C LYS A 58 16.09 -8.41 11.39
N ARG A 59 17.03 -7.53 11.70
CA ARG A 59 16.73 -6.15 12.10
C ARG A 59 16.13 -5.36 10.93
N GLU A 60 16.72 -5.44 9.74
CA GLU A 60 16.21 -4.75 8.55
C GLU A 60 14.81 -5.23 8.17
N LEU A 61 14.57 -6.55 8.23
CA LEU A 61 13.24 -7.11 8.04
C LEU A 61 12.24 -6.57 9.06
N GLN A 62 12.60 -6.51 10.33
CA GLN A 62 11.74 -5.93 11.38
C GLN A 62 11.47 -4.44 11.15
N THR A 63 12.48 -3.67 10.75
CA THR A 63 12.34 -2.24 10.44
C THR A 63 11.38 -2.03 9.26
N LEU A 64 11.52 -2.84 8.20
CA LEU A 64 10.61 -2.82 7.05
C LEU A 64 9.19 -3.23 7.46
N GLU A 65 9.04 -4.24 8.32
CA GLU A 65 7.72 -4.65 8.83
C GLU A 65 7.04 -3.55 9.66
N GLN A 66 7.78 -2.82 10.50
CA GLN A 66 7.25 -1.67 11.25
C GLN A 66 6.73 -0.58 10.32
N VAL A 67 7.44 -0.32 9.22
CA VAL A 67 7.02 0.63 8.18
C VAL A 67 5.75 0.17 7.46
N LEU A 68 5.72 -1.08 7.02
CA LEU A 68 4.60 -1.62 6.23
C LEU A 68 3.33 -1.84 7.08
N GLY A 69 3.49 -1.86 8.40
CA GLY A 69 2.45 -2.16 9.36
C GLY A 69 2.21 -3.66 9.53
N PRO A 70 1.55 -4.04 10.66
CA PRO A 70 1.30 -5.43 11.00
C PRO A 70 0.38 -6.12 9.98
N ARG A 71 0.59 -7.42 9.79
CA ARG A 71 -0.32 -8.28 9.03
C ARG A 71 -1.51 -8.67 9.89
N THR A 72 -2.52 -7.81 9.93
CA THR A 72 -3.81 -8.10 10.57
C THR A 72 -4.91 -8.21 9.53
N ALA A 73 -5.87 -9.12 9.77
CA ALA A 73 -7.05 -9.25 8.93
C ALA A 73 -7.79 -7.89 8.87
N GLY A 74 -8.16 -7.45 7.67
CA GLY A 74 -8.83 -6.16 7.45
C GLY A 74 -7.91 -4.94 7.34
N ASN A 75 -6.61 -5.04 7.64
CA ASN A 75 -5.71 -3.89 7.51
C ASN A 75 -5.08 -3.79 6.12
N LYS A 76 -5.16 -2.59 5.51
CA LYS A 76 -4.51 -2.29 4.23
C LYS A 76 -3.04 -1.96 4.49
N ARG A 77 -2.17 -2.97 4.39
CA ARG A 77 -0.72 -2.74 4.38
C ARG A 77 -0.36 -1.75 3.27
N LEU A 78 0.67 -0.97 3.51
CA LEU A 78 1.26 -0.15 2.46
C LEU A 78 1.73 -1.09 1.33
N GLY A 79 1.09 -0.97 0.16
CA GLY A 79 1.09 -2.02 -0.87
C GLY A 79 2.36 -2.15 -1.70
N SER A 80 3.23 -1.14 -1.68
CA SER A 80 4.42 -1.04 -2.54
C SER A 80 5.71 -1.37 -1.76
N LYS A 81 5.91 -2.65 -1.42
CA LYS A 81 7.06 -3.14 -0.62
C LYS A 81 8.41 -2.64 -1.13
N LYS A 82 8.62 -2.63 -2.45
CA LYS A 82 9.87 -2.18 -3.09
C LYS A 82 10.14 -0.70 -2.81
N LEU A 83 9.16 0.17 -3.09
CA LEU A 83 9.24 1.60 -2.76
C LEU A 83 9.64 1.84 -1.30
N TYR A 84 9.03 1.15 -0.36
CA TYR A 84 9.34 1.37 1.06
C TYR A 84 10.72 0.86 1.47
N ALA A 85 11.20 -0.21 0.86
CA ALA A 85 12.56 -0.68 1.08
C ALA A 85 13.58 0.33 0.53
N ASP A 86 13.37 0.80 -0.70
CA ASP A 86 14.25 1.79 -1.35
C ASP A 86 14.24 3.13 -0.59
N LEU A 87 13.06 3.60 -0.17
CA LEU A 87 12.93 4.79 0.68
C LEU A 87 13.63 4.60 2.03
N LEU A 88 13.54 3.44 2.68
CA LEU A 88 14.23 3.19 3.94
C LEU A 88 15.75 3.24 3.78
N ALA A 89 16.27 2.66 2.69
CA ALA A 89 17.69 2.69 2.37
C ALA A 89 18.18 4.14 2.17
N GLU A 90 17.46 4.93 1.36
CA GLU A 90 17.81 6.34 1.13
C GLU A 90 17.66 7.19 2.40
N PHE A 91 16.61 7.01 3.20
CA PHE A 91 16.48 7.73 4.48
C PHE A 91 17.64 7.40 5.44
N GLY A 92 18.12 6.16 5.42
CA GLY A 92 19.31 5.76 6.18
C GLY A 92 20.56 6.50 5.70
N LYS A 93 20.78 6.60 4.39
CA LYS A 93 21.90 7.36 3.80
C LYS A 93 21.79 8.86 4.14
N LEU A 94 20.62 9.45 4.00
CA LEU A 94 20.39 10.86 4.34
C LEU A 94 20.68 11.15 5.82
N GLN A 95 20.29 10.25 6.72
CA GLN A 95 20.59 10.39 8.15
C GLN A 95 22.10 10.34 8.41
N LYS A 96 22.84 9.43 7.76
CA LYS A 96 24.31 9.35 7.86
C LYS A 96 25.00 10.61 7.34
N LEU A 97 24.48 11.20 6.27
CA LEU A 97 25.00 12.43 5.68
C LEU A 97 24.60 13.70 6.45
N GLY A 98 23.80 13.59 7.52
CA GLY A 98 23.29 14.75 8.27
C GLY A 98 22.26 15.60 7.49
N ILE A 99 21.74 15.08 6.38
CA ILE A 99 20.78 15.79 5.54
C ILE A 99 19.41 15.75 6.21
N THR A 100 18.66 16.85 6.08
CA THR A 100 17.31 16.93 6.64
C THR A 100 16.39 15.89 5.98
N LEU A 101 15.87 14.96 6.78
CA LEU A 101 14.95 13.94 6.32
C LEU A 101 13.64 14.57 5.79
N PRO A 102 13.07 14.03 4.69
CA PRO A 102 11.79 14.48 4.17
C PRO A 102 10.68 14.39 5.21
N SER A 103 9.77 15.35 5.16
CA SER A 103 8.60 15.44 6.03
C SER A 103 7.33 15.70 5.21
N LYS A 104 6.20 15.80 5.91
CA LYS A 104 4.89 16.04 5.28
C LYS A 104 4.84 17.31 4.43
N ASP A 105 5.62 18.31 4.80
CA ASP A 105 5.56 19.63 4.16
C ASP A 105 6.87 20.00 3.46
N ASN A 106 7.91 19.17 3.60
CA ASN A 106 9.22 19.47 3.06
C ASN A 106 9.88 18.26 2.40
N LEU A 107 10.31 18.48 1.16
CA LEU A 107 11.23 17.63 0.42
C LEU A 107 12.38 18.53 -0.05
N SER A 108 13.52 18.44 0.64
CA SER A 108 14.67 19.32 0.40
C SER A 108 15.34 19.00 -0.94
N LYS A 109 16.01 20.00 -1.51
CA LYS A 109 16.81 19.80 -2.74
C LYS A 109 17.94 18.79 -2.49
N GLU A 110 18.60 18.89 -1.35
CA GLU A 110 19.66 17.96 -0.94
C GLU A 110 19.15 16.53 -0.86
N ALA A 111 17.99 16.28 -0.24
CA ALA A 111 17.42 14.94 -0.21
C ALA A 111 17.17 14.40 -1.62
N CYS A 112 16.65 15.23 -2.53
CA CYS A 112 16.47 14.83 -3.93
C CYS A 112 17.79 14.51 -4.66
N ALA A 113 18.84 15.32 -4.43
CA ALA A 113 20.15 15.14 -5.05
C ALA A 113 20.85 13.86 -4.54
N HIS A 114 20.59 13.47 -3.30
CA HIS A 114 21.13 12.26 -2.69
C HIS A 114 20.19 11.07 -2.86
N GLY A 115 19.90 10.70 -4.11
CA GLY A 115 19.23 9.45 -4.50
C GLY A 115 17.71 9.41 -4.32
N LEU A 116 17.14 10.23 -3.43
CA LEU A 116 15.70 10.21 -3.20
C LEU A 116 14.89 10.64 -4.44
N GLY A 117 15.44 11.55 -5.27
CA GLY A 117 14.81 11.95 -6.52
C GLY A 117 14.71 10.78 -7.51
N ASP A 118 15.75 9.95 -7.60
CA ASP A 118 15.77 8.76 -8.48
C ASP A 118 14.74 7.73 -8.02
N VAL A 119 14.68 7.46 -6.71
CA VAL A 119 13.67 6.54 -6.14
C VAL A 119 12.25 7.04 -6.44
N LEU A 120 11.99 8.33 -6.30
CA LEU A 120 10.68 8.89 -6.61
C LEU A 120 10.32 8.75 -8.09
N TYR A 121 11.28 8.90 -8.99
CA TYR A 121 11.09 8.72 -10.42
C TYR A 121 10.86 7.26 -10.80
N GLU A 122 11.71 6.33 -10.35
CA GLU A 122 11.61 4.89 -10.64
C GLU A 122 10.26 4.31 -10.22
N HIS A 123 9.75 4.75 -9.06
CA HIS A 123 8.47 4.27 -8.53
C HIS A 123 7.27 5.08 -9.02
N GLY A 124 7.44 5.94 -10.03
CA GLY A 124 6.37 6.70 -10.67
C GLY A 124 5.66 7.69 -9.74
N ARG A 125 6.36 8.16 -8.69
CA ARG A 125 5.84 9.18 -7.77
C ARG A 125 5.99 10.60 -8.31
N THR A 126 6.74 10.74 -9.39
CA THR A 126 6.94 11.98 -10.13
C THR A 126 7.25 11.66 -11.59
N LYS A 127 7.00 12.62 -12.47
CA LYS A 127 7.37 12.55 -13.88
C LYS A 127 8.72 13.22 -14.16
N TYR A 128 9.28 13.91 -13.18
CA TYR A 128 10.50 14.68 -13.32
C TYR A 128 11.70 13.82 -12.96
N SER A 129 12.77 13.92 -13.76
CA SER A 129 14.10 13.45 -13.35
C SER A 129 14.61 14.26 -12.14
N VAL A 130 15.71 13.82 -11.54
CA VAL A 130 16.35 14.52 -10.41
C VAL A 130 16.61 15.99 -10.73
N ASP A 131 17.18 16.30 -11.90
CA ASP A 131 17.45 17.68 -12.32
C ASP A 131 16.17 18.54 -12.40
N GLY A 132 15.08 17.95 -12.90
CA GLY A 132 13.77 18.59 -12.92
C GLY A 132 13.24 18.86 -11.52
N LEU A 133 13.35 17.86 -10.63
CA LEU A 133 12.98 17.97 -9.23
C LEU A 133 13.79 19.01 -8.46
N LEU A 134 15.07 19.19 -8.77
CA LEU A 134 15.92 20.21 -8.12
C LEU A 134 15.50 21.63 -8.50
N ARG A 135 15.05 21.83 -9.74
CA ARG A 135 14.57 23.12 -10.27
C ARG A 135 13.14 23.44 -9.84
N ASP A 136 12.24 22.46 -9.83
CA ASP A 136 10.82 22.67 -9.53
C ASP A 136 10.49 22.49 -8.05
N SER A 137 10.42 23.60 -7.31
CA SER A 137 10.02 23.59 -5.90
C SER A 137 8.54 23.27 -5.67
N THR A 138 7.68 23.53 -6.66
CA THR A 138 6.24 23.27 -6.53
C THR A 138 5.97 21.78 -6.57
N GLU A 139 6.66 21.06 -7.45
CA GLU A 139 6.57 19.61 -7.55
C GLU A 139 7.08 18.93 -6.28
N ARG A 140 8.23 19.37 -5.73
CA ARG A 140 8.74 18.84 -4.45
C ARG A 140 7.72 19.00 -3.31
N LYS A 141 7.04 20.16 -3.24
CA LYS A 141 5.97 20.38 -2.25
C LYS A 141 4.76 19.48 -2.47
N LYS A 142 4.36 19.23 -3.71
CA LYS A 142 3.26 18.30 -4.03
C LYS A 142 3.60 16.88 -3.61
N ILE A 143 4.82 16.42 -3.89
CA ILE A 143 5.30 15.09 -3.48
C ILE A 143 5.35 14.99 -1.96
N ALA A 144 5.93 15.98 -1.28
CA ALA A 144 5.98 16.02 0.18
C ALA A 144 4.58 15.87 0.79
N LYS A 145 3.59 16.60 0.28
CA LYS A 145 2.20 16.49 0.74
C LYS A 145 1.59 15.13 0.44
N SER A 146 1.81 14.59 -0.76
CA SER A 146 1.23 13.32 -1.20
C SER A 146 1.79 12.12 -0.43
N LEU A 147 3.10 12.12 -0.18
CA LEU A 147 3.81 11.05 0.53
C LEU A 147 4.06 11.39 2.01
N GLY A 148 3.41 12.42 2.53
CA GLY A 148 3.80 13.01 3.80
C GLY A 148 3.63 12.10 5.01
N SER A 149 2.58 11.28 5.03
CA SER A 149 2.37 10.28 6.09
C SER A 149 3.40 9.15 6.01
N GLN A 150 3.76 8.75 4.78
CA GLN A 150 4.80 7.77 4.52
C GLN A 150 6.17 8.30 4.96
N PHE A 151 6.55 9.51 4.55
CA PHE A 151 7.80 10.15 4.97
C PHE A 151 7.89 10.32 6.48
N ALA A 152 6.81 10.76 7.13
CA ALA A 152 6.79 10.86 8.60
C ALA A 152 7.01 9.51 9.28
N THR A 153 6.41 8.44 8.75
CA THR A 153 6.60 7.08 9.26
C THR A 153 8.02 6.60 9.02
N MET A 154 8.59 6.82 7.82
CA MET A 154 9.98 6.47 7.50
C MET A 154 10.93 7.20 8.44
N ALA A 155 10.83 8.53 8.53
CA ALA A 155 11.68 9.35 9.39
C ALA A 155 11.62 8.89 10.85
N LYS A 156 10.42 8.56 11.37
CA LYS A 156 10.25 8.05 12.73
C LYS A 156 10.96 6.71 12.93
N VAL A 157 10.78 5.77 12.01
CA VAL A 157 11.37 4.43 12.09
C VAL A 157 12.89 4.50 11.93
N THR A 158 13.39 5.24 10.94
CA THR A 158 14.82 5.43 10.69
C THR A 158 15.53 6.09 11.88
N ARG A 159 14.93 7.10 12.52
CA ARG A 159 15.47 7.69 13.75
C ARG A 159 15.53 6.71 14.93
N LYS A 160 14.52 5.83 15.06
CA LYS A 160 14.47 4.82 16.12
C LYS A 160 15.47 3.68 15.87
N HIS A 161 15.73 3.39 14.61
CA HIS A 161 16.61 2.32 14.18
C HIS A 161 17.64 2.88 13.19
N PRO A 162 18.60 3.70 13.66
CA PRO A 162 19.60 4.28 12.78
C PRO A 162 20.38 3.15 12.09
N PRO A 163 20.69 3.30 10.79
CA PRO A 163 21.56 2.36 10.10
C PRO A 163 22.91 2.35 10.82
N LYS A 164 23.48 1.17 11.05
CA LYS A 164 24.83 1.09 11.61
C LYS A 164 25.83 1.70 10.62
N ASP A 165 26.86 2.34 11.16
CA ASP A 165 28.05 2.67 10.40
C ASP A 165 28.65 1.37 9.86
N LEU A 166 29.00 1.39 8.58
CA LEU A 166 29.80 0.33 7.95
C LEU A 166 31.23 0.49 8.47
#